data_AF-A0A117RDE2-F1
#
_entry.id   AF-A0A117RDE2-F1
#
_cell.length_a   1.000
_cell.length_b   1.000
_cell.length_c   1.000
_cell.angle_alpha   90.00
_cell.angle_beta   90.00
_cell.angle_gamma   90.00
#
_symmetry.space_group_name_H-M   'P 1'
#
loop_
_entity.id
_entity.type
_entity.pdbx_description
1 polymer ?
#
loop_
_entity_poly.entity_id
_entity_poly.type
_entity_poly.pdbx_seq_one_letter_code
_entity_poly.pdbx_strand_id
1 'polypeptide(L)'
;MTAPEAATTVTTGTTVEYIRYRIPEERSAEFLAAYTRAAVHLAASPHCVDYELARCEEDFEHFILRITWTSTEDHLQGFRKSDLFPAFLAEIRPYVAAIEEMRHYKATAVRGEGSAVPTPYAWAGGAEAFARLTEAFYAKVVEDDLLAPVFAGLAPEHAEHVALWFGEVFGGPKAYSLTQGGHSHMVAKHFGLGITEAQRRRWVNLVQDAADEAGLPTDAEFRSAFLAYVEWGTRLAVYFSGPDAVPPAEQPVPRWGWGAAPPYQADGDGDGDVDGD
;
A
#
# COMPACT_ATOMS: atom_id res chain seq x y z
N MET A 1 -30.63 30.06 2.58
CA MET A 1 -30.54 28.61 2.28
C MET A 1 -29.19 28.41 1.60
N THR A 2 -28.15 28.27 2.42
CA THR A 2 -26.75 28.21 2.00
C THR A 2 -26.40 26.73 1.85
N ALA A 3 -25.91 26.33 0.68
CA ALA A 3 -25.44 24.97 0.44
C ALA A 3 -24.24 24.66 1.34
N PRO A 4 -24.09 23.42 1.85
CA PRO A 4 -22.93 23.07 2.64
C PRO A 4 -21.68 23.02 1.74
N GLU A 5 -20.64 23.69 2.22
CA GLU A 5 -19.31 23.72 1.64
C GLU A 5 -18.71 22.31 1.75
N ALA A 6 -18.39 21.70 0.59
CA ALA A 6 -17.79 20.38 0.56
C ALA A 6 -16.42 20.43 1.23
N ALA A 7 -16.25 19.70 2.33
CA ALA A 7 -14.98 19.53 3.00
C ALA A 7 -13.96 18.99 2.01
N THR A 8 -13.02 19.86 1.62
CA THR A 8 -11.92 19.50 0.73
C THR A 8 -10.98 18.63 1.56
N THR A 9 -10.97 17.33 1.29
CA THR A 9 -9.97 16.41 1.83
C THR A 9 -8.60 16.91 1.39
N VAL A 10 -7.81 17.43 2.33
CA VAL A 10 -6.42 17.81 2.09
C VAL A 10 -5.66 16.51 1.81
N THR A 11 -5.51 16.17 0.54
CA THR A 11 -4.48 15.21 0.16
C THR A 11 -3.16 15.90 0.48
N THR A 12 -2.44 15.45 1.50
CA THR A 12 -1.05 15.83 1.75
C THR A 12 -0.25 15.44 0.51
N GLY A 13 -0.11 16.39 -0.41
CA GLY A 13 0.47 16.14 -1.72
C GLY A 13 1.98 16.16 -1.63
N THR A 14 2.62 15.06 -1.98
CA THR A 14 4.07 15.04 -2.24
C THR A 14 4.40 15.91 -3.46
N THR A 15 5.62 16.43 -3.49
CA THR A 15 6.18 17.14 -4.66
C THR A 15 7.26 16.28 -5.28
N VAL A 16 7.36 16.30 -6.61
CA VAL A 16 8.44 15.62 -7.34
C VAL A 16 9.41 16.67 -7.87
N GLU A 17 10.68 16.57 -7.52
CA GLU A 17 11.74 17.35 -8.12
C GLU A 17 12.40 16.58 -9.26
N TYR A 18 12.51 17.21 -10.42
CA TYR A 18 13.34 16.70 -11.52
C TYR A 18 14.55 17.58 -11.69
N ILE A 19 15.72 16.95 -11.71
CA ILE A 19 16.99 17.59 -12.04
C ILE A 19 17.56 16.89 -13.28
N ARG A 20 17.69 17.65 -14.37
CA ARG A 20 18.29 17.17 -15.60
C ARG A 20 19.74 17.60 -15.66
N TYR A 21 20.62 16.65 -15.94
CA TYR A 21 22.03 16.89 -16.15
C TYR A 21 22.44 16.54 -17.58
N ARG A 22 23.37 17.32 -18.11
CA ARG A 22 24.19 16.94 -19.26
C ARG A 22 25.64 16.74 -18.84
N ILE A 23 26.02 15.48 -18.63
CA ILE A 23 27.34 15.06 -18.17
C ILE A 23 28.09 14.46 -19.36
N PRO A 24 29.28 14.98 -19.73
CA PRO A 24 30.11 14.35 -20.75
C PRO A 24 30.30 12.86 -20.45
N GLU A 25 30.22 12.01 -21.47
CA GLU A 25 30.21 10.56 -21.30
C GLU A 25 31.42 10.06 -20.48
N GLU A 26 32.61 10.63 -20.71
CA GLU A 26 33.84 10.32 -19.99
C GLU A 26 33.78 10.63 -18.48
N ARG A 27 32.86 11.51 -18.06
CA ARG A 27 32.61 11.89 -16.67
C ARG A 27 31.45 11.11 -16.04
N SER A 28 30.80 10.21 -16.76
CA SER A 28 29.60 9.49 -16.26
C SER A 28 29.90 8.63 -15.03
N ALA A 29 31.03 7.93 -15.03
CA ALA A 29 31.40 7.04 -13.92
C ALA A 29 31.68 7.82 -12.62
N GLU A 30 32.39 8.95 -12.71
CA GLU A 30 32.64 9.81 -11.55
C GLU A 30 31.36 10.47 -11.02
N PHE A 31 30.43 10.82 -11.92
CA PHE A 31 29.14 11.40 -11.57
C PHE A 31 28.26 10.41 -10.81
N LEU A 32 28.15 9.18 -11.31
CA LEU A 32 27.43 8.11 -10.62
C LEU A 32 28.02 7.82 -9.24
N ALA A 33 29.36 7.72 -9.14
CA ALA A 33 30.02 7.50 -7.86
C ALA A 33 29.80 8.65 -6.86
N ALA A 34 29.79 9.91 -7.33
CA ALA A 34 29.47 11.07 -6.51
C ALA A 34 28.01 11.01 -6.00
N TYR A 35 27.07 10.67 -6.87
CA TYR A 35 25.67 10.50 -6.47
C TYR A 35 25.44 9.32 -5.54
N THR A 36 26.19 8.22 -5.67
CA THR A 36 26.16 7.11 -4.70
C THR A 36 26.54 7.58 -3.30
N ARG A 37 27.55 8.45 -3.17
CA ARG A 37 27.93 9.03 -1.86
C ARG A 37 26.90 10.04 -1.37
N ALA A 38 26.42 10.92 -2.26
CA ALA A 38 25.41 11.92 -1.93
C ALA A 38 24.08 11.31 -1.47
N ALA A 39 23.68 10.17 -2.07
CA ALA A 39 22.44 9.46 -1.80
C ALA A 39 22.27 9.04 -0.32
N VAL A 40 23.36 8.84 0.42
CA VAL A 40 23.32 8.55 1.87
C VAL A 40 22.62 9.68 2.64
N HIS A 41 22.80 10.93 2.22
CA HIS A 41 22.18 12.08 2.87
C HIS A 41 20.70 12.26 2.49
N LEU A 42 20.33 11.88 1.26
CA LEU A 42 18.92 11.83 0.86
C LEU A 42 18.18 10.75 1.66
N ALA A 43 18.75 9.54 1.74
CA ALA A 43 18.17 8.42 2.48
C ALA A 43 18.00 8.69 3.99
N ALA A 44 18.85 9.52 4.57
CA ALA A 44 18.77 9.90 5.99
C ALA A 44 17.74 11.00 6.28
N SER A 45 17.21 11.68 5.26
CA SER A 45 16.30 12.81 5.45
C SER A 45 14.87 12.34 5.69
N PRO A 46 14.18 12.76 6.77
CA PRO A 46 12.77 12.44 6.98
C PRO A 46 11.84 13.11 5.96
N HIS A 47 12.34 14.10 5.21
CA HIS A 47 11.58 14.84 4.20
C HIS A 47 11.71 14.22 2.80
N CYS A 48 12.71 13.35 2.59
CA CYS A 48 12.93 12.66 1.33
C CYS A 48 12.12 11.35 1.33
N VAL A 49 11.09 11.26 0.49
CA VAL A 49 10.24 10.09 0.36
C VAL A 49 10.94 9.00 -0.45
N ASP A 50 11.46 9.35 -1.63
CA ASP A 50 12.24 8.47 -2.50
C ASP A 50 13.12 9.28 -3.46
N TYR A 51 14.05 8.61 -4.15
CA TYR A 51 14.82 9.21 -5.24
C TYR A 51 15.29 8.15 -6.24
N GLU A 52 15.52 8.56 -7.48
CA GLU A 52 16.01 7.74 -8.59
C GLU A 52 16.89 8.57 -9.51
N LEU A 53 18.10 8.10 -9.81
CA LEU A 53 18.96 8.67 -10.85
C LEU A 53 18.95 7.74 -12.07
N ALA A 54 18.35 8.19 -13.16
CA ALA A 54 18.31 7.48 -14.43
C ALA A 54 19.30 8.10 -15.43
N ARG A 55 19.89 7.25 -16.28
CA ARG A 55 20.66 7.65 -17.46
C ARG A 55 19.83 7.33 -18.69
N CYS A 56 19.79 8.24 -19.66
CA CYS A 56 19.15 7.97 -20.95
C CYS A 56 19.91 6.87 -21.70
N GLU A 57 19.18 5.92 -22.29
CA GLU A 57 19.79 4.82 -23.05
C GLU A 57 20.07 5.22 -24.51
N GLU A 58 19.44 6.28 -25.00
CA GLU A 58 19.61 6.81 -26.37
C GLU A 58 20.64 7.94 -26.46
N ASP A 59 20.84 8.69 -25.37
CA ASP A 59 21.84 9.75 -25.24
C ASP A 59 22.56 9.64 -23.89
N PHE A 60 23.75 9.06 -23.94
CA PHE A 60 24.56 8.71 -22.78
C PHE A 60 25.12 9.89 -22.00
N GLU A 61 25.00 11.12 -22.50
CA GLU A 61 25.35 12.32 -21.73
C GLU A 61 24.21 12.77 -20.79
N HIS A 62 23.00 12.25 -20.97
CA HIS A 62 21.81 12.75 -20.29
C HIS A 62 21.45 11.91 -19.06
N PHE A 63 21.29 12.59 -17.93
CA PHE A 63 20.81 12.00 -16.69
C PHE A 63 19.60 12.77 -16.15
N ILE A 64 18.68 12.05 -15.51
CA ILE A 64 17.55 12.63 -14.79
C ILE A 64 17.57 12.09 -13.36
N LEU A 65 17.70 12.99 -12.39
CA LEU A 65 17.43 12.70 -10.99
C LEU A 65 15.99 13.08 -10.69
N ARG A 66 15.21 12.10 -10.23
CA ARG A 66 13.90 12.29 -9.64
C ARG A 66 14.03 12.20 -8.12
N ILE A 67 13.50 13.17 -7.38
CA ILE A 67 13.38 13.09 -5.91
C ILE A 67 11.93 13.37 -5.54
N THR A 68 11.32 12.50 -4.74
CA THR A 68 10.01 12.77 -4.15
C THR A 68 10.20 13.33 -2.76
N TRP A 69 9.66 14.52 -2.50
CA TRP A 69 9.69 15.18 -1.20
C TRP A 69 8.30 15.18 -0.57
N THR A 70 8.25 15.20 0.77
CA THR A 70 6.99 15.37 1.51
C THR A 70 6.26 16.65 1.12
N SER A 71 6.99 17.73 0.83
CA SER A 71 6.50 18.94 0.16
C SER A 71 7.66 19.77 -0.43
N THR A 72 7.35 20.78 -1.25
CA THR A 72 8.37 21.75 -1.71
C THR A 72 8.99 22.52 -0.54
N GLU A 73 8.19 22.85 0.47
CA GLU A 73 8.67 23.60 1.64
C GLU A 73 9.61 22.74 2.48
N ASP A 74 9.28 21.47 2.71
CA ASP A 74 10.13 20.54 3.47
C ASP A 74 11.48 20.30 2.78
N HIS A 75 11.50 20.30 1.45
CA HIS A 75 12.78 20.30 0.74
C HIS A 75 13.58 21.59 0.98
N LEU A 76 12.97 22.75 0.75
CA LEU A 76 13.67 24.04 0.77
C LEU A 76 14.06 24.51 2.18
N GLN A 77 13.23 24.25 3.18
CA GLN A 77 13.47 24.65 4.56
C GLN A 77 13.94 23.50 5.44
N GLY A 78 13.50 22.26 5.16
CA GLY A 78 13.91 21.08 5.91
C GLY A 78 15.26 20.58 5.41
N PHE A 79 15.29 19.88 4.27
CA PHE A 79 16.53 19.27 3.78
C PHE A 79 17.64 20.29 3.50
N ARG A 80 17.37 21.34 2.70
CA ARG A 80 18.43 22.30 2.27
C ARG A 80 19.03 23.14 3.40
N LYS A 81 18.37 23.25 4.55
CA LYS A 81 18.90 23.94 5.73
C LYS A 81 19.36 23.00 6.83
N SER A 82 19.19 21.69 6.66
CA SER A 82 19.64 20.69 7.61
C SER A 82 21.16 20.47 7.56
N ASP A 83 21.68 19.82 8.59
CA ASP A 83 23.09 19.39 8.67
C ASP A 83 23.46 18.32 7.63
N LEU A 84 22.48 17.70 6.96
CA LEU A 84 22.70 16.73 5.88
C LEU A 84 23.12 17.41 4.57
N PHE A 85 22.66 18.64 4.33
CA PHE A 85 22.83 19.31 3.03
C PHE A 85 24.27 19.70 2.69
N PRO A 86 25.12 20.19 3.62
CA PRO A 86 26.50 20.55 3.29
C PRO A 86 27.31 19.38 2.72
N ALA A 87 27.16 18.19 3.30
CA ALA A 87 27.85 16.99 2.85
C ALA A 87 27.30 16.49 1.49
N PHE A 88 25.98 16.50 1.31
CA PHE A 88 25.35 16.26 0.02
C PHE A 88 25.87 17.21 -1.07
N LEU A 89 25.88 18.52 -0.78
CA LEU A 89 26.31 19.54 -1.72
C LEU A 89 27.79 19.40 -2.05
N ALA A 90 28.65 19.00 -1.10
CA ALA A 90 30.07 18.80 -1.36
C ALA A 90 30.32 17.77 -2.47
N GLU A 91 29.55 16.68 -2.49
CA GLU A 91 29.63 15.64 -3.52
C GLU A 91 29.13 16.11 -4.89
N ILE A 92 28.04 16.89 -4.92
CA ILE A 92 27.37 17.27 -6.17
C ILE A 92 27.88 18.60 -6.76
N ARG A 93 28.54 19.45 -5.96
CA ARG A 93 29.07 20.75 -6.37
C ARG A 93 29.84 20.73 -7.70
N PRO A 94 30.71 19.74 -8.01
CA PRO A 94 31.43 19.68 -9.29
C PRO A 94 30.53 19.59 -10.54
N TYR A 95 29.26 19.22 -10.38
CA TYR A 95 28.32 18.97 -11.46
C TYR A 95 27.18 19.99 -11.54
N VAL A 96 27.16 21.00 -10.66
CA VAL A 96 26.11 22.04 -10.64
C VAL A 96 26.04 22.80 -11.97
N ALA A 97 27.18 23.04 -12.61
CA ALA A 97 27.23 23.73 -13.91
C ALA A 97 26.67 22.88 -15.07
N ALA A 98 26.48 21.58 -14.86
CA ALA A 98 25.92 20.66 -15.86
C ALA A 98 24.40 20.49 -15.72
N ILE A 99 23.75 21.20 -14.78
CA ILE A 99 22.31 21.17 -14.58
C ILE A 99 21.63 21.96 -15.70
N GLU A 100 20.80 21.29 -16.49
CA GLU A 100 19.94 21.89 -17.51
C GLU A 100 18.56 22.26 -16.95
N GLU A 101 18.11 21.55 -15.92
CA GLU A 101 16.83 21.78 -15.26
C GLU A 101 16.91 21.38 -13.78
N MET A 102 16.25 22.14 -12.90
CA MET A 102 16.03 21.78 -11.50
C MET A 102 14.71 22.43 -11.06
N ARG A 103 13.62 21.66 -11.02
CA ARG A 103 12.26 22.17 -10.78
C ARG A 103 11.41 21.19 -9.97
N HIS A 104 10.51 21.74 -9.17
CA HIS A 104 9.46 21.00 -8.45
C HIS A 104 8.17 20.94 -9.27
N TYR A 105 7.53 19.78 -9.25
CA TYR A 105 6.32 19.45 -9.98
C TYR A 105 5.32 18.80 -9.03
N LYS A 106 4.07 19.28 -9.08
CA LYS A 106 2.96 18.66 -8.34
C LYS A 106 2.43 17.46 -9.14
N ALA A 107 2.31 16.30 -8.49
CA ALA A 107 1.67 15.14 -9.10
C ALA A 107 0.20 15.44 -9.46
N THR A 108 -0.24 14.98 -10.64
CA THR A 108 -1.62 15.14 -11.09
C THR A 108 -2.45 13.89 -10.79
N ALA A 109 -3.76 13.95 -11.05
CA ALA A 109 -4.63 12.79 -10.95
C ALA A 109 -4.37 11.74 -12.05
N VAL A 110 -3.63 12.08 -13.11
CA VAL A 110 -3.27 11.14 -14.17
C VAL A 110 -2.11 10.27 -13.68
N ARG A 111 -2.47 9.15 -13.06
CA ARG A 111 -1.55 8.13 -12.53
C ARG A 111 -2.24 6.77 -12.52
N GLY A 112 -1.47 5.69 -12.57
CA GLY A 112 -2.01 4.33 -12.50
C GLY A 112 -0.91 3.29 -12.43
N GLU A 113 -1.32 2.07 -12.07
CA GLU A 113 -0.45 0.89 -12.13
C GLU A 113 -0.52 0.36 -13.57
N GLY A 114 0.62 0.30 -14.26
CA GLY A 114 0.70 -0.31 -15.59
C GLY A 114 0.38 -1.81 -15.53
N SER A 115 0.13 -2.44 -16.68
CA SER A 115 -0.27 -3.86 -16.75
C SER A 115 0.90 -4.84 -16.85
N ALA A 116 2.15 -4.39 -16.63
CA ALA A 116 3.34 -5.22 -16.79
C ALA A 116 3.44 -6.32 -15.71
N VAL A 117 2.91 -6.06 -14.51
CA VAL A 117 2.75 -7.05 -13.44
C VAL A 117 1.25 -7.33 -13.29
N PRO A 118 0.79 -8.59 -13.43
CA PRO A 118 -0.63 -8.90 -13.25
C PRO A 118 -1.06 -8.65 -11.79
N THR A 119 -2.34 -8.40 -11.53
CA THR A 119 -2.83 -8.35 -10.14
C THR A 119 -2.80 -9.75 -9.51
N PRO A 120 -2.72 -9.89 -8.17
CA PRO A 120 -2.86 -11.20 -7.53
C PRO A 120 -4.19 -11.88 -7.90
N TYR A 121 -5.25 -11.11 -8.15
CA TYR A 121 -6.52 -11.63 -8.67
C TYR A 121 -6.36 -12.31 -10.04
N ALA A 122 -5.73 -11.61 -10.98
CA ALA A 122 -5.51 -12.16 -12.32
C ALA A 122 -4.57 -13.38 -12.26
N TRP A 123 -3.53 -13.32 -11.43
CA TRP A 123 -2.59 -14.43 -11.23
C TRP A 123 -3.25 -15.67 -10.61
N ALA A 124 -4.16 -15.48 -9.67
CA ALA A 124 -4.89 -16.57 -9.03
C ALA A 124 -5.80 -17.35 -9.99
N GLY A 125 -6.15 -16.77 -11.15
CA GLY A 125 -7.16 -17.31 -12.07
C GLY A 125 -8.53 -16.62 -11.95
N GLY A 126 -8.58 -15.43 -11.36
CA GLY A 126 -9.77 -14.57 -11.33
C GLY A 126 -10.92 -15.12 -10.48
N ALA A 127 -12.15 -14.75 -10.84
CA ALA A 127 -13.35 -15.00 -10.04
C ALA A 127 -13.55 -16.49 -9.73
N GLU A 128 -13.32 -17.37 -10.72
CA GLU A 128 -13.50 -18.81 -10.55
C GLU A 128 -12.57 -19.39 -9.48
N ALA A 129 -11.33 -18.88 -9.37
CA ALA A 129 -10.40 -19.34 -8.35
C ALA A 129 -10.85 -18.95 -6.94
N PHE A 130 -11.32 -17.71 -6.74
CA PHE A 130 -11.82 -17.27 -5.44
C PHE A 130 -13.15 -17.94 -5.07
N ALA A 131 -14.00 -18.27 -6.04
CA ALA A 131 -15.21 -19.05 -5.81
C ALA A 131 -14.88 -20.47 -5.30
N ARG A 132 -13.94 -21.17 -5.96
CA ARG A 132 -13.47 -22.49 -5.48
C ARG A 132 -12.83 -22.41 -4.10
N LEU A 133 -12.03 -21.37 -3.84
CA LEU A 133 -11.41 -21.13 -2.54
C LEU A 133 -12.47 -21.04 -1.44
N THR A 134 -13.47 -20.17 -1.62
CA THR A 134 -14.46 -19.95 -0.55
C THR A 134 -15.38 -21.15 -0.40
N GLU A 135 -15.74 -21.85 -1.47
CA GLU A 135 -16.48 -23.11 -1.40
C GLU A 135 -15.73 -24.15 -0.54
N ALA A 136 -14.46 -24.43 -0.88
CA ALA A 136 -13.62 -25.36 -0.13
C ALA A 136 -13.40 -24.91 1.32
N PHE A 137 -13.26 -23.60 1.54
CA PHE A 137 -13.07 -23.03 2.87
C PHE A 137 -14.31 -23.20 3.76
N TYR A 138 -15.49 -22.82 3.28
CA TYR A 138 -16.71 -22.91 4.09
C TYR A 138 -17.14 -24.36 4.32
N ALA A 139 -16.86 -25.29 3.38
CA ALA A 139 -17.03 -26.72 3.61
C ALA A 139 -16.21 -27.23 4.81
N LYS A 140 -15.04 -26.64 5.09
CA LYS A 140 -14.22 -26.96 6.27
C LYS A 140 -14.70 -26.25 7.53
N VAL A 141 -15.09 -24.98 7.41
CA VAL A 141 -15.49 -24.14 8.55
C VAL A 141 -16.72 -24.70 9.26
N VAL A 142 -17.71 -25.19 8.52
CA VAL A 142 -18.95 -25.73 9.11
C VAL A 142 -18.74 -27.04 9.86
N GLU A 143 -17.67 -27.77 9.55
CA GLU A 143 -17.28 -29.02 10.22
C GLU A 143 -16.24 -28.80 11.33
N ASP A 144 -15.77 -27.57 11.54
CA ASP A 144 -14.74 -27.26 12.53
C ASP A 144 -15.34 -26.92 13.89
N ASP A 145 -15.01 -27.70 14.93
CA ASP A 145 -15.57 -27.53 16.28
C ASP A 145 -15.40 -26.11 16.86
N LEU A 146 -14.31 -25.40 16.50
CA LEU A 146 -14.01 -24.08 17.04
C LEU A 146 -14.69 -22.95 16.27
N LEU A 147 -14.81 -23.10 14.94
CA LEU A 147 -15.37 -22.07 14.07
C LEU A 147 -16.85 -22.25 13.77
N ALA A 148 -17.36 -23.47 13.69
CA ALA A 148 -18.76 -23.75 13.36
C ALA A 148 -19.76 -22.94 14.23
N PRO A 149 -19.54 -22.74 15.56
CA PRO A 149 -20.42 -21.88 16.35
C PRO A 149 -20.43 -20.41 15.93
N VAL A 150 -19.31 -19.87 15.44
CA VAL A 150 -19.20 -18.47 14.97
C VAL A 150 -20.02 -18.27 13.69
N PHE A 151 -20.08 -19.31 12.85
CA PHE A 151 -20.77 -19.31 11.56
C PHE A 151 -22.17 -19.96 11.63
N ALA A 152 -22.71 -20.16 12.84
CA ALA A 152 -24.05 -20.72 13.00
C ALA A 152 -25.11 -19.81 12.33
N GLY A 153 -25.92 -20.40 11.44
CA GLY A 153 -26.93 -19.65 10.68
C GLY A 153 -26.38 -18.91 9.46
N LEU A 154 -25.25 -19.35 8.92
CA LEU A 154 -24.67 -18.83 7.68
C LEU A 154 -25.72 -18.77 6.55
N ALA A 155 -25.84 -17.60 5.92
CA ALA A 155 -26.65 -17.49 4.71
C ALA A 155 -26.03 -18.32 3.57
N PRO A 156 -26.84 -18.95 2.69
CA PRO A 156 -26.33 -19.75 1.57
C PRO A 156 -25.36 -18.98 0.65
N GLU A 157 -25.56 -17.67 0.52
CA GLU A 157 -24.79 -16.79 -0.37
C GLU A 157 -23.48 -16.29 0.27
N HIS A 158 -23.20 -16.63 1.52
CA HIS A 158 -22.06 -16.07 2.25
C HIS A 158 -20.72 -16.38 1.59
N ALA A 159 -20.51 -17.61 1.11
CA ALA A 159 -19.29 -18.00 0.41
C ALA A 159 -19.08 -17.19 -0.89
N GLU A 160 -20.16 -16.89 -1.61
CA GLU A 160 -20.13 -16.05 -2.81
C GLU A 160 -19.75 -14.62 -2.46
N HIS A 161 -20.35 -14.04 -1.43
CA HIS A 161 -20.02 -12.67 -0.99
C HIS A 161 -18.56 -12.53 -0.55
N VAL A 162 -17.99 -13.54 0.12
CA VAL A 162 -16.57 -13.53 0.50
C VAL A 162 -15.66 -13.71 -0.72
N ALA A 163 -16.07 -14.47 -1.74
CA ALA A 163 -15.32 -14.56 -3.00
C ALA A 163 -15.28 -13.21 -3.73
N LEU A 164 -16.39 -12.47 -3.76
CA LEU A 164 -16.44 -11.11 -4.31
C LEU A 164 -15.53 -10.17 -3.53
N TRP A 165 -15.52 -10.27 -2.20
CA TRP A 165 -14.66 -9.45 -1.34
C TRP A 165 -13.17 -9.70 -1.64
N PHE A 166 -12.72 -10.95 -1.59
CA PHE A 166 -11.34 -11.30 -1.94
C PHE A 166 -11.01 -10.88 -3.37
N GLY A 167 -11.93 -11.11 -4.31
CA GLY A 167 -11.75 -10.73 -5.70
C GLY A 167 -11.45 -9.24 -5.86
N GLU A 168 -12.22 -8.37 -5.21
CA GLU A 168 -11.99 -6.93 -5.25
C GLU A 168 -10.69 -6.52 -4.55
N VAL A 169 -10.41 -7.11 -3.38
CA VAL A 169 -9.21 -6.80 -2.59
C VAL A 169 -7.93 -7.09 -3.38
N PHE A 170 -7.87 -8.24 -4.05
CA PHE A 170 -6.69 -8.68 -4.80
C PHE A 170 -6.57 -8.05 -6.19
N GLY A 171 -7.32 -6.97 -6.46
CA GLY A 171 -7.21 -6.19 -7.68
C GLY A 171 -8.13 -6.63 -8.82
N GLY A 172 -9.19 -7.36 -8.50
CA GLY A 172 -10.28 -7.69 -9.43
C GLY A 172 -11.33 -6.58 -9.56
N PRO A 173 -12.46 -6.86 -10.23
CA PRO A 173 -13.55 -5.91 -10.39
C PRO A 173 -14.14 -5.45 -9.05
N LYS A 174 -14.76 -4.25 -9.03
CA LYS A 174 -15.42 -3.68 -7.84
C LYS A 174 -16.77 -4.32 -7.48
N ALA A 175 -16.90 -5.64 -7.72
CA ALA A 175 -18.18 -6.33 -7.64
C ALA A 175 -18.75 -6.33 -6.22
N TYR A 176 -17.92 -6.48 -5.19
CA TYR A 176 -18.38 -6.46 -3.80
C TYR A 176 -18.85 -5.06 -3.41
N SER A 177 -18.08 -4.02 -3.70
CA SER A 177 -18.48 -2.63 -3.45
C SER A 177 -19.80 -2.28 -4.11
N LEU A 178 -19.98 -2.68 -5.36
CA LEU A 178 -21.18 -2.35 -6.14
C LEU A 178 -22.43 -3.12 -5.70
N THR A 179 -22.29 -4.32 -5.14
CA THR A 179 -23.44 -5.19 -4.84
C THR A 179 -23.71 -5.37 -3.34
N GLN A 180 -22.68 -5.27 -2.50
CA GLN A 180 -22.75 -5.53 -1.05
C GLN A 180 -22.53 -4.28 -0.20
N GLY A 181 -22.09 -3.15 -0.77
CA GLY A 181 -21.90 -1.89 -0.03
C GLY A 181 -20.48 -1.67 0.52
N GLY A 182 -19.49 -2.44 0.05
CA GLY A 182 -18.07 -2.13 0.25
C GLY A 182 -17.58 -2.34 1.69
N HIS A 183 -16.47 -1.67 2.02
CA HIS A 183 -15.74 -1.88 3.28
C HIS A 183 -16.61 -1.77 4.53
N SER A 184 -17.45 -0.72 4.62
CA SER A 184 -18.33 -0.49 5.77
C SER A 184 -19.31 -1.65 6.00
N HIS A 185 -19.83 -2.25 4.92
CA HIS A 185 -20.68 -3.43 5.03
C HIS A 185 -19.91 -4.63 5.58
N MET A 186 -18.71 -4.90 5.05
CA MET A 186 -17.88 -6.02 5.50
C MET A 186 -17.55 -5.92 7.00
N VAL A 187 -17.12 -4.74 7.45
CA VAL A 187 -16.79 -4.50 8.86
C VAL A 187 -18.01 -4.71 9.76
N ALA A 188 -19.16 -4.17 9.37
CA ALA A 188 -20.40 -4.32 10.14
C ALA A 188 -20.83 -5.79 10.35
N LYS A 189 -20.47 -6.70 9.42
CA LYS A 189 -20.74 -8.14 9.58
C LYS A 189 -19.94 -8.81 10.69
N HIS A 190 -18.90 -8.15 11.21
CA HIS A 190 -18.06 -8.70 12.26
C HIS A 190 -18.43 -8.20 13.66
N PHE A 191 -19.28 -7.18 13.78
CA PHE A 191 -19.63 -6.56 15.06
C PHE A 191 -20.32 -7.52 16.03
N GLY A 192 -19.88 -7.47 17.29
CA GLY A 192 -20.47 -8.24 18.39
C GLY A 192 -20.25 -9.75 18.32
N LEU A 193 -19.45 -10.24 17.36
CA LEU A 193 -19.15 -11.66 17.24
C LEU A 193 -18.17 -12.18 18.31
N GLY A 194 -17.43 -11.29 18.99
CA GLY A 194 -16.48 -11.68 20.04
C GLY A 194 -15.42 -12.67 19.56
N ILE A 195 -14.87 -12.45 18.36
CA ILE A 195 -13.91 -13.36 17.73
C ILE A 195 -12.63 -13.41 18.57
N THR A 196 -12.28 -14.61 19.02
CA THR A 196 -11.07 -14.85 19.81
C THR A 196 -9.84 -15.05 18.93
N GLU A 197 -8.63 -14.84 19.50
CA GLU A 197 -7.38 -15.11 18.79
C GLU A 197 -7.23 -16.58 18.36
N ALA A 198 -7.78 -17.52 19.14
CA ALA A 198 -7.78 -18.94 18.78
C ALA A 198 -8.63 -19.20 17.53
N GLN A 199 -9.83 -18.62 17.46
CA GLN A 199 -10.70 -18.68 16.28
C GLN A 199 -10.03 -18.01 15.08
N ARG A 200 -9.44 -16.83 15.26
CA ARG A 200 -8.70 -16.12 14.20
C ARG A 200 -7.60 -16.99 13.59
N ARG A 201 -6.72 -17.56 14.42
CA ARG A 201 -5.63 -18.43 13.94
C ARG A 201 -6.16 -19.69 13.25
N ARG A 202 -7.24 -20.28 13.78
CA ARG A 202 -7.86 -21.44 13.15
C ARG A 202 -8.42 -21.11 11.77
N TRP A 203 -9.06 -19.96 11.63
CA TRP A 203 -9.57 -19.44 10.37
C TRP A 203 -8.43 -19.26 9.35
N VAL A 204 -7.33 -18.64 9.77
CA VAL A 204 -6.12 -18.44 8.93
C VAL A 204 -5.53 -19.77 8.46
N ASN A 205 -5.51 -20.81 9.31
CA ASN A 205 -5.02 -22.12 8.90
C ASN A 205 -5.96 -22.77 7.87
N LEU A 206 -7.28 -22.78 8.14
CA LEU A 206 -8.23 -23.43 7.24
C LEU A 206 -8.32 -22.75 5.86
N VAL A 207 -8.19 -21.42 5.78
CA VAL A 207 -8.23 -20.72 4.48
C VAL A 207 -6.97 -21.02 3.66
N GLN A 208 -5.83 -21.26 4.30
CA GLN A 208 -4.61 -21.69 3.62
C GLN A 208 -4.73 -23.12 3.10
N ASP A 209 -5.25 -24.04 3.92
CA ASP A 209 -5.54 -25.42 3.50
C ASP A 209 -6.54 -25.44 2.33
N ALA A 210 -7.57 -24.58 2.38
CA ALA A 210 -8.54 -24.43 1.30
C ALA A 210 -7.93 -23.83 0.02
N ALA A 211 -6.94 -22.94 0.14
CA ALA A 211 -6.24 -22.40 -1.02
C ALA A 211 -5.45 -23.47 -1.77
N ASP A 212 -4.85 -24.44 -1.06
CA ASP A 212 -4.21 -25.60 -1.67
C ASP A 212 -5.22 -26.49 -2.40
N GLU A 213 -6.33 -26.81 -1.75
CA GLU A 213 -7.38 -27.65 -2.33
C GLU A 213 -8.06 -27.00 -3.56
N ALA A 214 -8.29 -25.69 -3.52
CA ALA A 214 -8.89 -24.94 -4.62
C ALA A 214 -7.94 -24.72 -5.82
N GLY A 215 -6.68 -25.13 -5.68
CA GLY A 215 -5.66 -25.02 -6.72
C GLY A 215 -5.16 -23.59 -6.94
N LEU A 216 -5.12 -22.76 -5.90
CA LEU A 216 -4.50 -21.43 -6.00
C LEU A 216 -2.98 -21.58 -6.21
N PRO A 217 -2.33 -20.60 -6.90
CA PRO A 217 -0.90 -20.65 -7.19
C PRO A 217 -0.05 -20.89 -5.93
N THR A 218 0.97 -21.74 -6.04
CA THR A 218 1.83 -22.15 -4.92
C THR A 218 3.18 -21.45 -4.90
N ASP A 219 3.43 -20.53 -5.85
CA ASP A 219 4.62 -19.69 -5.85
C ASP A 219 4.69 -18.82 -4.58
N ALA A 220 5.91 -18.56 -4.13
CA ALA A 220 6.17 -17.89 -2.86
C ALA A 220 5.64 -16.45 -2.86
N GLU A 221 5.71 -15.80 -4.01
CA GLU A 221 5.25 -14.44 -4.26
C GLU A 221 3.74 -14.33 -4.02
N PHE A 222 2.94 -15.20 -4.64
CA PHE A 222 1.49 -15.19 -4.46
C PHE A 222 1.10 -15.60 -3.04
N ARG A 223 1.71 -16.67 -2.49
CA ARG A 223 1.36 -17.16 -1.15
C ARG A 223 1.71 -16.17 -0.06
N SER A 224 2.83 -15.45 -0.21
CA SER A 224 3.20 -14.33 0.66
C SER A 224 2.14 -13.22 0.61
N ALA A 225 1.76 -12.76 -0.59
CA ALA A 225 0.78 -11.69 -0.75
C ALA A 225 -0.60 -12.08 -0.18
N PHE A 226 -1.06 -13.29 -0.48
CA PHE A 226 -2.33 -13.83 0.02
C PHE A 226 -2.35 -13.92 1.55
N LEU A 227 -1.33 -14.53 2.14
CA LEU A 227 -1.25 -14.71 3.59
C LEU A 227 -1.10 -13.37 4.34
N ALA A 228 -0.34 -12.43 3.78
CA ALA A 228 -0.19 -11.11 4.37
C ALA A 228 -1.54 -10.37 4.47
N TYR A 229 -2.37 -10.44 3.41
CA TYR A 229 -3.72 -9.88 3.47
C TYR A 229 -4.60 -10.61 4.48
N VAL A 230 -4.61 -11.94 4.46
CA VAL A 230 -5.40 -12.76 5.39
C VAL A 230 -5.04 -12.45 6.85
N GLU A 231 -3.75 -12.36 7.18
CA GLU A 231 -3.29 -12.01 8.51
C GLU A 231 -3.76 -10.60 8.91
N TRP A 232 -3.58 -9.62 8.02
CA TRP A 232 -4.01 -8.24 8.27
C TRP A 232 -5.53 -8.13 8.46
N GLY A 233 -6.31 -8.69 7.54
CA GLY A 233 -7.78 -8.61 7.55
C GLY A 233 -8.40 -9.33 8.74
N THR A 234 -7.86 -10.49 9.13
CA THR A 234 -8.38 -11.24 10.28
C THR A 234 -8.08 -10.55 11.62
N ARG A 235 -7.02 -9.73 11.71
CA ARG A 235 -6.78 -8.88 12.90
C ARG A 235 -7.82 -7.77 13.01
N LEU A 236 -8.22 -7.17 11.90
CA LEU A 236 -9.32 -6.22 11.88
C LEU A 236 -10.65 -6.88 12.26
N ALA A 237 -10.90 -8.11 11.80
CA ALA A 237 -12.09 -8.86 12.21
C ALA A 237 -12.15 -9.05 13.74
N VAL A 238 -11.02 -9.40 14.38
CA VAL A 238 -10.94 -9.47 15.86
C VAL A 238 -11.23 -8.11 16.49
N TYR A 239 -10.55 -7.05 16.04
CA TYR A 239 -10.73 -5.69 16.56
C TYR A 239 -12.19 -5.25 16.49
N PHE A 240 -12.82 -5.37 15.32
CA PHE A 240 -14.20 -4.95 15.10
C PHE A 240 -15.24 -5.87 15.75
N SER A 241 -14.88 -7.10 16.11
CA SER A 241 -15.80 -8.00 16.82
C SER A 241 -15.95 -7.73 18.31
N GLY A 242 -15.13 -6.85 18.88
CA GLY A 242 -15.14 -6.49 20.29
C GLY A 242 -16.42 -5.78 20.74
N PRO A 243 -16.74 -5.81 22.05
CA PRO A 243 -17.96 -5.23 22.60
C PRO A 243 -18.01 -3.69 22.47
N ASP A 244 -16.85 -3.04 22.44
CA ASP A 244 -16.71 -1.57 22.37
C ASP A 244 -16.30 -1.09 20.97
N ALA A 245 -16.44 -1.95 19.94
CA ALA A 245 -16.03 -1.62 18.58
C ALA A 245 -16.87 -0.45 18.03
N VAL A 246 -16.19 0.58 17.51
CA VAL A 246 -16.81 1.74 16.88
C VAL A 246 -16.78 1.56 15.35
N PRO A 247 -17.86 1.94 14.63
CA PRO A 247 -17.84 1.97 13.18
C PRO A 247 -16.66 2.79 12.64
N PRO A 248 -15.83 2.23 11.72
CA PRO A 248 -14.77 3.01 11.13
C PRO A 248 -15.35 4.12 10.24
N ALA A 249 -14.59 5.20 10.07
CA ALA A 249 -14.87 6.19 9.04
C ALA A 249 -14.98 5.51 7.65
N GLU A 250 -15.73 6.13 6.75
CA GLU A 250 -15.91 5.60 5.39
C GLU A 250 -14.56 5.45 4.69
N GLN A 251 -14.26 4.22 4.27
CA GLN A 251 -12.99 3.84 3.68
C GLN A 251 -13.25 3.00 2.43
N PRO A 252 -12.37 3.07 1.41
CA PRO A 252 -12.48 2.19 0.27
C PRO A 252 -12.18 0.73 0.68
N VAL A 253 -12.63 -0.22 -0.13
CA VAL A 253 -12.16 -1.61 -0.02
C VAL A 253 -10.63 -1.62 -0.13
N PRO A 254 -9.92 -2.30 0.79
CA PRO A 254 -8.46 -2.33 0.76
C PRO A 254 -8.00 -2.96 -0.55
N ARG A 255 -6.93 -2.42 -1.13
CA ARG A 255 -6.27 -3.00 -2.29
C ARG A 255 -4.98 -3.66 -1.85
N TRP A 256 -4.82 -4.94 -2.19
CA TRP A 256 -3.65 -5.72 -1.85
C TRP A 256 -2.94 -6.21 -3.11
N GLY A 257 -1.71 -5.75 -3.30
CA GLY A 257 -0.83 -6.15 -4.40
C GLY A 257 0.16 -7.25 -3.98
N TRP A 258 1.32 -7.27 -4.63
CA TRP A 258 2.40 -8.25 -4.40
C TRP A 258 3.30 -7.95 -3.19
N GLY A 259 2.97 -6.92 -2.38
CA GLY A 259 3.75 -6.49 -1.23
C GLY A 259 2.85 -6.20 -0.02
N ALA A 260 3.44 -6.19 1.18
CA ALA A 260 2.72 -5.89 2.41
C ALA A 260 2.15 -4.46 2.36
N ALA A 261 0.89 -4.28 2.78
CA ALA A 261 0.42 -2.95 3.10
C ALA A 261 1.29 -2.34 4.21
N PRO A 262 1.49 -1.01 4.22
CA PRO A 262 2.14 -0.35 5.35
C PRO A 262 1.40 -0.67 6.66
N PRO A 263 2.07 -0.60 7.83
CA PRO A 263 1.42 -0.81 9.11
C PRO A 263 0.13 0.02 9.22
N TYR A 264 -0.99 -0.63 9.58
CA TYR A 264 -2.25 0.08 9.77
C TYR A 264 -2.10 1.13 10.87
N GLN A 265 -2.40 2.39 10.54
CA GLN A 265 -2.50 3.47 11.52
C GLN A 265 -3.97 3.63 11.89
N ALA A 266 -4.29 3.36 13.15
CA ALA A 266 -5.66 3.38 13.65
C ALA A 266 -6.23 4.81 13.68
N ASP A 267 -5.38 5.83 13.82
CA ASP A 267 -5.77 7.22 13.97
C ASP A 267 -4.89 8.11 13.08
N GLY A 268 -5.52 8.98 12.27
CA GLY A 268 -4.83 10.02 11.53
C GLY A 268 -4.79 11.31 12.34
N ASP A 269 -3.98 11.37 13.39
CA ASP A 269 -3.73 12.61 14.12
C ASP A 269 -2.25 12.99 14.07
N GLY A 270 -2.00 14.13 13.42
CA GLY A 270 -0.79 14.89 13.65
C GLY A 270 -0.84 15.54 15.03
N ASP A 271 0.37 15.78 15.52
CA ASP A 271 0.71 16.64 16.65
C ASP A 271 0.40 16.12 18.05
N GLY A 272 1.44 16.20 18.89
CA GLY A 272 1.47 15.65 20.22
C GLY A 272 2.85 15.80 20.81
N ASP A 273 3.24 17.07 21.01
CA ASP A 273 4.31 17.52 21.89
C ASP A 273 4.51 16.56 23.08
N VAL A 274 5.74 16.11 23.26
CA VAL A 274 6.21 15.58 24.54
C VAL A 274 7.26 16.55 25.07
N ASP A 275 6.77 17.63 25.68
CA ASP A 275 7.50 18.37 26.71
C ASP A 275 7.17 17.76 28.09
N GLY A 276 8.21 17.55 28.89
CA GLY A 276 8.18 17.21 30.33
C GLY A 276 8.46 15.73 30.62
N ASP A 277 9.53 15.32 31.29
CA ASP A 277 10.38 15.93 32.35
C ASP A 277 11.86 15.53 32.18
#